data_AF-A0A9E5ADL4-F1
#
_entry.id   AF-A0A9E5ADL4-F1
#
_cell.length_a   1.000
_cell.length_b   1.000
_cell.length_c   1.000
_cell.angle_alpha   90.00
_cell.angle_beta   90.00
_cell.angle_gamma   90.00
#
_symmetry.space_group_name_H-M   'P 1'
#
loop_
_entity.id
_entity.type
_entity.pdbx_description
1 polymer ?
#
loop_
_entity_poly.entity_id
_entity_poly.type
_entity_poly.pdbx_seq_one_letter_code
_entity_poly.pdbx_strand_id
1 'polypeptide(L)' 'MIKNLDLVISINTSVAHLAGALGQEVWVLLPFSTDYRWTLDKTRTPWYPTATLFRQPAIGDWESALAEVVTQLQLYK' A
#
# COMPACT_ATOMS: atom_id res chain seq x y z
N MET A 1 0.90 -19.24 -4.06
CA MET A 1 1.77 -18.10 -4.44
C MET A 1 1.52 -16.91 -3.52
N ILE A 2 0.49 -16.06 -3.72
CA ILE A 2 0.27 -14.87 -2.85
C ILE A 2 -0.07 -15.22 -1.39
N LYS A 3 -0.95 -16.21 -1.16
CA LYS A 3 -1.33 -16.66 0.20
C LYS A 3 -0.19 -17.24 1.03
N ASN A 4 0.99 -17.47 0.43
CA ASN A 4 2.15 -18.04 1.12
C ASN A 4 3.18 -16.95 1.48
N LEU A 5 2.89 -15.69 1.18
CA LEU A 5 3.73 -14.55 1.56
C LEU A 5 3.17 -13.96 2.85
N ASP A 6 4.02 -13.53 3.76
CA ASP A 6 3.57 -12.82 4.97
C ASP A 6 3.05 -11.41 4.59
N LEU A 7 3.76 -10.74 3.68
CA LEU A 7 3.47 -9.39 3.22
C LEU A 7 3.64 -9.24 1.70
N VAL A 8 2.76 -8.46 1.07
CA VAL A 8 2.89 -8.01 -0.33
C VAL A 8 3.07 -6.50 -0.37
N ILE A 9 4.15 -6.00 -0.98
CA ILE A 9 4.36 -4.56 -1.22
C ILE A 9 4.27 -4.29 -2.72
N SER A 10 3.38 -3.39 -3.15
CA SER A 10 3.14 -3.10 -4.57
C SER A 10 2.68 -1.66 -4.77
N ILE A 11 2.72 -1.18 -6.02
CA ILE A 11 1.93 -0.02 -6.45
C ILE A 11 0.48 -0.46 -6.79
N ASN A 12 -0.38 0.49 -7.16
CA ASN A 12 -1.76 0.25 -7.63
C ASN A 12 -1.81 -0.63 -8.91
N THR A 13 -1.79 -1.95 -8.72
CA THR A 13 -1.86 -2.97 -9.78
C THR A 13 -2.86 -4.07 -9.43
N SER A 14 -3.13 -4.98 -10.38
CA SER A 14 -3.95 -6.18 -10.12
C SER A 14 -3.44 -7.04 -8.96
N VAL A 15 -2.13 -7.04 -8.68
CA VAL A 15 -1.55 -7.79 -7.57
C VAL A 15 -1.97 -7.21 -6.22
N ALA A 16 -1.96 -5.87 -6.07
CA ALA A 16 -2.41 -5.22 -4.85
C ALA A 16 -3.89 -5.49 -4.57
N HIS A 17 -4.72 -5.42 -5.62
CA HIS A 17 -6.14 -5.72 -5.52
C HIS A 17 -6.41 -7.20 -5.19
N LEU A 18 -5.68 -8.13 -5.82
CA LEU A 18 -5.83 -9.55 -5.54
C LEU A 18 -5.38 -9.91 -4.12
N ALA A 19 -4.25 -9.37 -3.65
CA ALA A 19 -3.77 -9.59 -2.29
C ALA A 19 -4.79 -9.09 -1.25
N GLY A 20 -5.31 -7.86 -1.43
CA GLY A 20 -6.35 -7.31 -0.57
C GLY A 20 -7.66 -8.11 -0.60
N ALA A 21 -8.09 -8.57 -1.77
CA ALA A 21 -9.29 -9.41 -1.91
C ALA A 21 -9.13 -10.80 -1.28
N LEU A 22 -7.91 -11.34 -1.24
CA LEU A 22 -7.59 -12.60 -0.58
C LEU A 22 -7.43 -12.46 0.95
N GLY A 23 -7.50 -11.25 1.49
CA GLY A 23 -7.25 -10.96 2.90
C GLY A 23 -5.78 -11.10 3.29
N GLN A 24 -4.85 -11.06 2.32
CA GLN A 24 -3.43 -11.03 2.61
C GLN A 24 -3.02 -9.62 3.06
N GLU A 25 -2.05 -9.52 3.96
CA GLU A 25 -1.48 -8.22 4.31
C GLU A 25 -0.78 -7.61 3.09
N VAL A 26 -1.16 -6.37 2.76
CA VAL A 26 -0.68 -5.70 1.54
C VAL A 26 -0.41 -4.22 1.79
N TRP A 27 0.75 -3.76 1.36
CA TRP A 27 1.13 -2.36 1.40
C TRP A 27 1.11 -1.79 -0.02
N VAL A 28 0.42 -0.67 -0.19
CA VAL A 28 0.20 -0.06 -1.50
C VAL A 28 0.82 1.32 -1.53
N LEU A 29 1.83 1.49 -2.40
CA LEU A 29 2.42 2.78 -2.70
C LEU A 29 1.58 3.50 -3.76
N LEU A 30 1.16 4.73 -3.45
CA LEU A 30 0.26 5.52 -4.26
C LEU A 30 0.92 6.84 -4.68
N PRO A 31 0.74 7.26 -5.95
CA PRO A 31 1.20 8.56 -6.40
C PRO A 31 0.42 9.69 -5.70
N PHE A 32 0.94 10.90 -5.77
CA PHE A 32 0.29 12.09 -5.20
C PHE A 32 -1.17 12.24 -5.67
N SER A 33 -1.41 12.03 -6.97
CA SER A 33 -2.75 11.97 -7.55
C SER A 33 -3.20 10.51 -7.68
N THR A 34 -3.95 10.04 -6.67
CA THR A 34 -4.50 8.68 -6.66
C THR A 34 -5.95 8.64 -7.14
N ASP A 35 -6.41 7.48 -7.61
CA ASP A 35 -7.82 7.27 -7.91
C ASP A 35 -8.69 7.18 -6.63
N TYR A 36 -9.99 7.43 -6.80
CA TYR A 36 -10.97 7.56 -5.71
C TYR A 36 -11.05 6.36 -4.77
N ARG A 37 -10.70 5.15 -5.23
CA ARG A 37 -10.83 3.91 -4.45
C ARG A 37 -9.87 3.90 -3.26
N TRP A 38 -8.79 4.65 -3.35
CA TRP A 38 -7.78 4.68 -2.31
C TRP A 38 -8.05 5.70 -1.23
N THR A 39 -9.07 6.56 -1.35
CA THR A 39 -9.31 7.70 -0.45
C THR A 39 -8.12 8.68 -0.39
N LEU A 40 -8.31 9.90 0.10
CA LEU A 40 -7.25 10.93 0.09
C LEU A 40 -6.57 11.07 1.46
N ASP A 41 -7.34 11.09 2.54
CA ASP A 41 -6.82 11.47 3.87
C ASP A 41 -6.63 10.29 4.84
N LYS A 42 -6.53 9.06 4.32
CA LYS A 42 -6.41 7.85 5.15
C LYS A 42 -5.26 6.97 4.69
N THR A 43 -4.59 6.34 5.66
CA THR A 43 -3.60 5.28 5.45
C THR A 43 -4.26 3.91 5.23
N ARG A 44 -5.59 3.85 5.20
CA ARG A 44 -6.38 2.62 5.01
C ARG A 44 -7.50 2.85 3.99
N THR A 45 -7.99 1.78 3.40
CA THR A 45 -9.10 1.79 2.44
C THR A 45 -10.27 0.96 2.96
N PRO A 46 -11.53 1.33 2.67
CA PRO A 46 -12.70 0.52 3.01
C PRO A 46 -12.79 -0.79 2.22
N TRP A 47 -12.10 -0.90 1.07
CA TRP A 47 -12.21 -2.05 0.17
C TRP A 47 -11.38 -3.25 0.61
N TYR A 48 -10.21 -2.99 1.20
CA TYR A 48 -9.24 -4.01 1.60
C TYR A 48 -8.81 -3.75 3.04
N PRO A 49 -9.45 -4.41 4.03
CA PRO A 49 -9.15 -4.18 5.44
C PRO A 49 -7.69 -4.46 5.82
N THR A 50 -7.01 -5.35 5.09
CA THR A 50 -5.60 -5.71 5.29
C THR A 50 -4.63 -4.81 4.52
N ALA A 51 -5.13 -3.78 3.82
CA ALA A 51 -4.29 -2.87 3.08
C ALA A 51 -3.84 -1.65 3.90
N THR A 52 -2.55 -1.35 3.81
CA THR A 52 -1.92 -0.11 4.30
C THR A 52 -1.46 0.73 3.12
N LEU A 53 -1.76 2.03 3.15
CA LEU A 53 -1.54 2.94 2.02
C LEU A 53 -0.41 3.93 2.36
N PHE A 54 0.60 3.95 1.49
CA PHE A 54 1.73 4.88 1.54
C PHE A 54 1.61 5.83 0.35
N ARG A 55 1.76 7.14 0.57
CA ARG A 55 1.47 8.14 -0.47
C ARG A 55 2.65 9.05 -0.68
N GLN A 56 2.86 9.44 -1.93
CA GLN A 56 3.71 10.59 -2.20
C GLN A 56 3.08 11.86 -1.60
N PRO A 57 3.81 12.65 -0.81
CA PRO A 57 3.31 13.91 -0.28
C PRO A 57 3.28 15.02 -1.34
N ALA A 58 4.09 14.90 -2.39
CA ALA A 58 4.14 15.79 -3.54
C ALA A 58 4.39 15.01 -4.84
N ILE A 59 4.04 15.61 -5.99
CA ILE A 59 4.28 14.99 -7.30
C ILE A 59 5.77 14.66 -7.45
N GLY A 60 6.09 13.37 -7.62
CA GLY A 60 7.46 12.91 -7.83
C GLY A 60 8.24 12.60 -6.56
N ASP A 61 7.74 12.97 -5.38
CA ASP A 61 8.37 12.63 -4.10
C ASP A 61 8.09 11.17 -3.69
N TRP A 62 8.74 10.24 -4.39
CA TRP A 62 8.75 8.83 -4.01
C TRP A 62 9.71 8.53 -2.87
N GLU A 63 10.70 9.40 -2.64
CA GLU A 63 11.71 9.20 -1.59
C GLU A 63 11.05 9.21 -0.21
N SER A 64 10.19 10.20 0.06
CA SER A 64 9.43 10.27 1.32
C SER A 64 8.52 9.04 1.52
N ALA A 65 7.81 8.62 0.47
CA ALA A 65 6.93 7.46 0.53
C ALA A 65 7.72 6.16 0.80
N LEU A 66 8.87 5.98 0.14
CA LEU A 66 9.73 4.82 0.34
C LEU A 66 10.40 4.81 1.71
N ALA A 67 10.80 5.98 2.24
CA ALA A 67 11.36 6.09 3.58
C ALA A 67 10.36 5.65 4.65
N GLU A 68 9.08 6.01 4.49
CA GLU A 68 8.00 5.54 5.35
C GLU A 68 7.82 4.02 5.27
N VAL A 69 7.81 3.46 4.04
CA VAL A 69 7.75 2.00 3.83
C VAL A 69 8.90 1.28 4.51
N VAL A 70 10.14 1.75 4.35
CA VAL A 70 11.32 1.15 5.00
C VAL A 70 11.20 1.20 6.51
N THR A 71 10.77 2.34 7.06
CA THR A 71 10.59 2.50 8.51
C THR A 71 9.55 1.51 9.06
N GLN A 72 8.40 1.38 8.40
CA GLN A 72 7.39 0.41 8.80
C GLN A 72 7.88 -1.03 8.63
N LEU A 73 8.61 -1.34 7.55
CA LEU A 73 9.11 -2.68 7.27
C LEU A 73 10.11 -3.16 8.33
N GLN A 74 10.95 -2.27 8.85
CA GLN A 74 11.87 -2.59 9.94
C GLN A 74 11.16 -2.96 11.25
N LEU A 75 9.91 -2.52 11.42
CA LEU A 75 9.06 -2.84 12.58
C LEU A 75 8.14 -4.03 12.33
N TYR A 76 8.06 -4.51 11.09
CA TYR A 76 7.24 -5.65 10.70
C TYR A 76 7.82 -6.95 11.26
N LYS A 77 6.98 -7.78 11.89
CA LYS A 77 7.38 -9.01 12.59
C LYS A 77 6.79 -10.24 11.93
#